data_AF-I4H7E3-F1
#
_entry.id   AF-I4H7E3-F1
#
_cell.length_a   1.000
_cell.length_b   1.000
_cell.length_c   1.000
_cell.angle_alpha   90.00
_cell.angle_beta   90.00
_cell.angle_gamma   90.00
#
_symmetry.space_group_name_H-M   'P 1'
#
loop_
_entity.id
_entity.type
_entity.pdbx_description
1 polymer ?
#
loop_
_entity_poly.entity_id
_entity_poly.type
_entity_poly.pdbx_seq_one_letter_code
_entity_poly.pdbx_strand_id
1 'polypeptide(L)'
;MKLAITPLVLSTATLGLIFGVTQNAQAALITGVTASTDMGVINPADVNIADTVNGRGLPGNTPSLTGNHATAIGGNAWLSEPNIVTGNITFNLNGSYSLAGFSFWNFNRDIFTGGIKGVTVQSSTDGTTWTTIAGAPVQFAIAANAPIAPEVISFSPVTASFVRFVVASNWGLSSTGFSEVQFNGTPTPIPEPSSLLALLAFGLAGVGLRKRM
;
A
#
# COMPACT_ATOMS: atom_id res chain seq x y z
N MET A 1 -3.07 -69.88 41.13
CA MET A 1 -3.40 -68.45 41.06
C MET A 1 -2.56 -67.82 39.95
N LYS A 2 -3.20 -67.35 38.87
CA LYS A 2 -2.54 -66.87 37.65
C LYS A 2 -2.77 -65.36 37.55
N LEU A 3 -1.70 -64.56 37.57
CA LEU A 3 -1.78 -63.10 37.48
C LEU A 3 -2.24 -62.68 36.08
N ALA A 4 -3.23 -61.79 36.02
CA ALA A 4 -3.66 -61.12 34.80
C ALA A 4 -2.91 -59.77 34.69
N ILE A 5 -2.20 -59.56 33.57
CA ILE A 5 -1.55 -58.29 33.22
C ILE A 5 -2.41 -57.64 32.13
N THR A 6 -2.95 -56.47 32.41
CA THR A 6 -3.66 -55.62 31.43
C THR A 6 -2.65 -54.72 30.72
N PRO A 7 -2.59 -54.70 29.37
CA PRO A 7 -1.76 -53.74 28.66
C PRO A 7 -2.46 -52.39 28.54
N LEU A 8 -1.71 -51.32 28.81
CA LEU A 8 -2.10 -49.93 28.66
C LEU A 8 -2.01 -49.54 27.18
N VAL A 9 -3.12 -49.11 26.58
CA VAL A 9 -3.15 -48.60 25.20
C VAL A 9 -2.70 -47.15 25.18
N LEU A 10 -1.55 -46.88 24.54
CA LEU A 10 -1.03 -45.53 24.34
C LEU A 10 -1.53 -45.02 22.98
N SER A 11 -2.48 -44.08 23.00
CA SER A 11 -3.00 -43.42 21.79
C SER A 11 -1.99 -42.38 21.30
N THR A 12 -1.31 -42.66 20.19
CA THR A 12 -0.50 -41.68 19.46
C THR A 12 -1.39 -40.64 18.80
N ALA A 13 -1.35 -39.41 19.29
CA ALA A 13 -1.90 -38.25 18.59
C ALA A 13 -0.90 -37.82 17.49
N THR A 14 -1.29 -37.96 16.24
CA THR A 14 -0.53 -37.47 15.07
C THR A 14 -0.66 -35.95 14.98
N LEU A 15 0.47 -35.25 15.13
CA LEU A 15 0.58 -33.81 14.92
C LEU A 15 0.74 -33.56 13.41
N GLY A 16 -0.28 -32.96 12.78
CA GLY A 16 -0.23 -32.59 11.37
C GLY A 16 0.70 -31.40 11.14
N LEU A 17 1.81 -31.63 10.43
CA LEU A 17 2.65 -30.56 9.88
C LEU A 17 1.87 -29.81 8.79
N ILE A 18 1.59 -28.53 9.02
CA ILE A 18 1.04 -27.65 7.99
C ILE A 18 2.19 -27.27 7.06
N PHE A 19 2.18 -27.78 5.83
CA PHE A 19 3.07 -27.32 4.77
C PHE A 19 2.68 -25.89 4.39
N GLY A 20 3.58 -24.94 4.68
CA GLY A 20 3.47 -23.58 4.17
C GLY A 20 3.62 -23.60 2.66
N VAL A 21 2.50 -23.46 1.94
CA VAL A 21 2.52 -23.23 0.50
C VAL A 21 3.06 -21.82 0.30
N THR A 22 4.31 -21.69 -0.14
CA THR A 22 4.83 -20.42 -0.63
C THR A 22 4.06 -20.07 -1.90
N GLN A 23 2.95 -19.34 -1.76
CA GLN A 23 2.35 -18.69 -2.92
C GLN A 23 3.38 -17.69 -3.42
N ASN A 24 3.87 -17.89 -4.65
CA ASN A 24 4.58 -16.85 -5.38
C ASN A 24 3.58 -15.71 -5.56
N ALA A 25 3.57 -14.75 -4.64
CA ALA A 25 2.75 -13.56 -4.78
C ALA A 25 3.30 -12.81 -5.99
N GLN A 26 2.57 -12.86 -7.10
CA GLN A 26 2.81 -11.95 -8.21
C GLN A 26 2.36 -10.56 -7.76
N ALA A 27 3.14 -9.53 -8.08
CA ALA A 27 2.80 -8.16 -7.73
C ALA A 27 1.38 -7.82 -8.22
N ALA A 28 0.57 -7.27 -7.32
CA ALA A 28 -0.83 -6.99 -7.54
C ALA A 28 -1.18 -5.59 -7.02
N LEU A 29 -2.37 -5.12 -7.41
CA LEU A 29 -2.95 -3.89 -6.89
C LEU A 29 -3.00 -3.92 -5.35
N ILE A 30 -2.42 -2.91 -4.72
CA ILE A 30 -2.58 -2.67 -3.28
C ILE A 30 -3.90 -1.92 -3.07
N THR A 31 -4.86 -2.56 -2.41
CA THR A 31 -6.20 -2.02 -2.18
C THR A 31 -6.31 -1.30 -0.84
N GLY A 32 -7.29 -0.39 -0.74
CA GLY A 32 -7.61 0.28 0.53
C GLY A 32 -6.59 1.34 0.92
N VAL A 33 -5.79 1.84 -0.02
CA VAL A 33 -4.85 2.95 0.20
C VAL A 33 -5.62 4.21 0.60
N THR A 34 -5.10 4.96 1.57
CA THR A 34 -5.61 6.30 1.91
C THR A 34 -4.54 7.35 1.67
N ALA A 35 -4.96 8.57 1.38
CA ALA A 35 -4.06 9.67 1.05
C ALA A 35 -4.29 10.88 1.97
N SER A 36 -3.22 11.61 2.27
CA SER A 36 -3.23 12.89 2.98
C SER A 36 -2.16 13.83 2.42
N THR A 37 -2.31 15.12 2.66
CA THR A 37 -1.36 16.13 2.17
C THR A 37 -1.31 17.33 3.11
N ASP A 38 -0.17 18.01 3.15
CA ASP A 38 0.02 19.31 3.79
C ASP A 38 -0.29 20.50 2.85
N MET A 39 -0.66 20.23 1.60
CA MET A 39 -0.87 21.23 0.55
C MET A 39 -2.32 21.76 0.47
N GLY A 40 -3.19 21.32 1.38
CA GLY A 40 -4.60 21.73 1.43
C GLY A 40 -5.43 21.30 0.21
N VAL A 41 -6.57 21.96 0.00
CA VAL A 41 -7.48 21.72 -1.13
C VAL A 41 -8.27 23.00 -1.49
N ILE A 42 -8.31 23.38 -2.76
CA ILE A 42 -8.99 24.62 -3.21
C ILE A 42 -10.52 24.56 -3.13
N ASN A 43 -11.12 23.39 -3.40
CA ASN A 43 -12.56 23.18 -3.34
C ASN A 43 -12.88 21.71 -3.02
N PRO A 44 -13.04 21.33 -1.74
CA PRO A 44 -13.21 19.94 -1.33
C PRO A 44 -14.48 19.26 -1.86
N ALA A 45 -15.42 20.01 -2.43
CA ALA A 45 -16.63 19.46 -3.05
C ALA A 45 -16.43 19.04 -4.53
N ASP A 46 -15.38 19.54 -5.20
CA ASP A 46 -15.05 19.22 -6.60
C ASP A 46 -13.78 18.37 -6.72
N VAL A 47 -12.82 18.56 -5.82
CA VAL A 47 -11.54 17.84 -5.80
C VAL A 47 -11.18 17.48 -4.37
N ASN A 48 -10.63 16.29 -4.14
CA ASN A 48 -10.25 15.84 -2.81
C ASN A 48 -9.06 14.89 -2.86
N ILE A 49 -8.18 14.94 -1.86
CA ILE A 49 -7.02 14.04 -1.81
C ILE A 49 -7.44 12.57 -1.73
N ALA A 50 -8.58 12.28 -1.10
CA ALA A 50 -9.16 10.94 -1.07
C ALA A 50 -9.60 10.42 -2.45
N ASP A 51 -9.87 11.32 -3.40
CA ASP A 51 -10.26 10.94 -4.77
C ASP A 51 -9.09 10.45 -5.61
N THR A 52 -7.86 10.60 -5.12
CA THR A 52 -6.65 10.21 -5.86
C THR A 52 -6.24 8.76 -5.68
N VAL A 53 -6.97 8.01 -4.86
CA VAL A 53 -6.69 6.60 -4.55
C VAL A 53 -7.94 5.72 -4.60
N ASN A 54 -9.12 6.31 -4.81
CA ASN A 54 -10.40 5.61 -4.73
C ASN A 54 -10.87 5.03 -6.07
N GLY A 55 -10.18 5.35 -7.17
CA GLY A 55 -10.50 4.83 -8.50
C GLY A 55 -11.74 5.45 -9.15
N ARG A 56 -12.31 6.54 -8.61
CA ARG A 56 -13.56 7.13 -9.12
C ARG A 56 -13.45 7.66 -10.55
N GLY A 57 -12.25 8.00 -11.01
CA GLY A 57 -12.04 8.35 -12.43
C GLY A 57 -11.61 7.20 -13.32
N LEU A 58 -11.40 5.99 -12.78
CA LEU A 58 -11.02 4.80 -13.55
C LEU A 58 -12.24 4.03 -14.08
N PRO A 59 -12.07 3.13 -15.06
CA PRO A 59 -13.16 2.30 -15.57
C PRO A 59 -13.88 1.53 -14.46
N GLY A 60 -15.21 1.64 -14.43
CA GLY A 60 -16.04 1.01 -13.40
C GLY A 60 -16.04 1.74 -12.05
N ASN A 61 -15.37 2.89 -11.94
CA ASN A 61 -15.18 3.63 -10.70
C ASN A 61 -14.55 2.77 -9.59
N THR A 62 -13.57 1.94 -9.97
CA THR A 62 -12.87 1.03 -9.07
C THR A 62 -11.36 1.15 -9.24
N PRO A 63 -10.57 1.06 -8.15
CA PRO A 63 -9.11 1.05 -8.22
C PRO A 63 -8.56 0.00 -9.19
N SER A 64 -7.58 0.40 -10.01
CA SER A 64 -6.93 -0.46 -11.01
C SER A 64 -5.54 0.07 -11.33
N LEU A 65 -4.59 -0.81 -11.66
CA LEU A 65 -3.26 -0.41 -12.17
C LEU A 65 -3.27 0.02 -13.64
N THR A 66 -4.41 -0.11 -14.31
CA THR A 66 -4.54 0.16 -15.75
C THR A 66 -5.87 0.82 -16.07
N GLY A 67 -6.01 1.26 -17.32
CA GLY A 67 -7.20 1.92 -17.82
C GLY A 67 -7.00 3.42 -17.94
N ASN A 68 -7.91 4.03 -18.69
CA ASN A 68 -7.87 5.47 -18.89
C ASN A 68 -8.64 6.14 -17.75
N HIS A 69 -7.99 7.05 -17.04
CA HIS A 69 -8.65 7.92 -16.11
C HIS A 69 -9.46 8.97 -16.90
N ALA A 70 -10.73 9.15 -16.56
CA ALA A 70 -11.59 10.19 -17.13
C ALA A 70 -11.00 11.59 -16.88
N THR A 71 -11.46 12.61 -17.60
CA THR A 71 -11.06 14.00 -17.32
C THR A 71 -11.35 14.36 -15.86
N ALA A 72 -10.41 15.06 -15.20
CA ALA A 72 -10.43 15.37 -13.77
C ALA A 72 -11.51 16.42 -13.38
N ILE A 73 -12.78 16.01 -13.39
CA ILE A 73 -13.96 16.84 -13.08
C ILE A 73 -14.90 16.06 -12.15
N GLY A 74 -15.43 16.71 -11.11
CA GLY A 74 -16.52 16.16 -10.31
C GLY A 74 -16.10 15.12 -9.28
N GLY A 75 -14.99 15.34 -8.59
CA GLY A 75 -14.53 14.53 -7.46
C GLY A 75 -13.83 13.23 -7.87
N ASN A 76 -12.91 13.31 -8.83
CA ASN A 76 -12.06 12.20 -9.27
C ASN A 76 -10.58 12.63 -9.36
N ALA A 77 -10.20 13.69 -8.66
CA ALA A 77 -8.85 14.23 -8.67
C ALA A 77 -8.63 15.11 -7.44
N TRP A 78 -7.39 15.52 -7.23
CA TRP A 78 -7.03 16.50 -6.22
C TRP A 78 -6.34 17.72 -6.85
N LEU A 79 -6.57 18.88 -6.26
CA LEU A 79 -5.85 20.11 -6.51
C LEU A 79 -5.64 20.83 -5.18
N SER A 80 -4.42 21.27 -4.92
CA SER A 80 -3.99 21.97 -3.71
C SER A 80 -4.76 23.27 -3.46
N GLU A 81 -4.53 23.88 -2.31
CA GLU A 81 -4.93 25.27 -2.07
C GLU A 81 -4.36 26.24 -3.14
N PRO A 82 -4.99 27.42 -3.31
CA PRO A 82 -4.46 28.48 -4.17
C PRO A 82 -3.02 28.85 -3.79
N ASN A 83 -2.15 29.01 -4.79
CA ASN A 83 -0.74 29.43 -4.62
C ASN A 83 0.16 28.42 -3.88
N ILE A 84 -0.30 27.18 -3.71
CA ILE A 84 0.50 26.09 -3.15
C ILE A 84 0.99 25.19 -4.29
N VAL A 85 2.30 25.22 -4.54
CA VAL A 85 2.92 24.47 -5.66
C VAL A 85 3.74 23.27 -5.19
N THR A 86 4.25 23.31 -3.96
CA THR A 86 5.13 22.30 -3.38
C THR A 86 4.61 21.83 -2.03
N GLY A 87 5.06 20.64 -1.61
CA GLY A 87 4.66 20.04 -0.35
C GLY A 87 4.73 18.52 -0.40
N ASN A 88 4.04 17.87 0.53
CA ASN A 88 4.06 16.43 0.70
C ASN A 88 2.67 15.84 0.49
N ILE A 89 2.65 14.73 -0.23
CA ILE A 89 1.47 13.87 -0.37
C ILE A 89 1.87 12.51 0.18
N THR A 90 1.18 12.05 1.22
CA THR A 90 1.47 10.79 1.91
C THR A 90 0.35 9.80 1.67
N PHE A 91 0.73 8.59 1.28
CA PHE A 91 -0.15 7.47 1.04
C PHE A 91 0.09 6.42 2.12
N ASN A 92 -0.94 6.04 2.85
CA ASN A 92 -0.92 4.91 3.77
C ASN A 92 -1.43 3.67 3.03
N LEU A 93 -0.59 2.64 2.94
CA LEU A 93 -0.91 1.40 2.23
C LEU A 93 -1.80 0.47 3.07
N ASN A 94 -2.06 0.81 4.33
CA ASN A 94 -2.86 0.04 5.29
C ASN A 94 -2.38 -1.41 5.47
N GLY A 95 -1.06 -1.57 5.42
CA GLY A 95 -0.34 -2.83 5.58
C GLY A 95 1.12 -2.65 5.21
N SER A 96 1.92 -3.69 5.38
CA SER A 96 3.31 -3.72 4.93
C SER A 96 3.41 -4.51 3.63
N TYR A 97 4.07 -3.93 2.63
CA TYR A 97 4.16 -4.50 1.29
C TYR A 97 5.59 -4.50 0.76
N SER A 98 5.92 -5.49 -0.04
CA SER A 98 7.01 -5.42 -1.01
C SER A 98 6.50 -4.60 -2.19
N LEU A 99 6.66 -3.28 -2.08
CA LEU A 99 6.21 -2.32 -3.06
C LEU A 99 7.14 -2.39 -4.28
N ALA A 100 6.57 -2.68 -5.46
CA ALA A 100 7.33 -2.87 -6.70
C ALA A 100 7.16 -1.69 -7.69
N GLY A 101 6.18 -0.83 -7.48
CA GLY A 101 5.88 0.27 -8.39
C GLY A 101 4.53 0.90 -8.14
N PHE A 102 4.12 1.76 -9.06
CA PHE A 102 2.80 2.39 -9.07
C PHE A 102 2.42 2.84 -10.48
N SER A 103 1.13 3.04 -10.69
CA SER A 103 0.55 3.68 -11.88
C SER A 103 0.06 5.06 -11.50
N PHE A 104 0.47 6.09 -12.23
CA PHE A 104 0.20 7.47 -11.92
C PHE A 104 -0.54 8.17 -13.06
N TRP A 105 -1.66 8.80 -12.74
CA TRP A 105 -2.42 9.64 -13.66
C TRP A 105 -2.28 11.08 -13.21
N ASN A 106 -1.58 11.88 -14.01
CA ASN A 106 -1.38 13.29 -13.70
C ASN A 106 -2.64 14.12 -14.04
N PHE A 107 -2.68 15.36 -13.56
CA PHE A 107 -3.88 16.19 -13.62
C PHE A 107 -4.34 16.50 -15.05
N ASN A 108 -5.47 15.91 -15.47
CA ASN A 108 -5.89 15.83 -16.87
C ASN A 108 -7.15 16.65 -17.17
N ARG A 109 -7.14 17.94 -16.81
CA ARG A 109 -8.24 18.91 -17.00
C ARG A 109 -7.76 20.10 -17.86
N ASP A 110 -8.61 21.08 -18.20
CA ASP A 110 -8.27 22.29 -18.97
C ASP A 110 -7.12 23.13 -18.35
N ILE A 111 -6.85 22.94 -17.07
CA ILE A 111 -5.73 23.50 -16.29
C ILE A 111 -4.64 22.45 -15.98
N PHE A 112 -4.38 21.52 -16.90
CA PHE A 112 -3.42 20.41 -16.77
C PHE A 112 -1.97 20.84 -16.45
N THR A 113 -1.63 22.12 -16.62
CA THR A 113 -0.35 22.69 -16.16
C THR A 113 -0.21 22.68 -14.62
N GLY A 114 -1.29 22.42 -13.88
CA GLY A 114 -1.25 22.11 -12.45
C GLY A 114 -0.75 20.70 -12.11
N GLY A 115 -0.54 19.83 -13.10
CA GLY A 115 0.00 18.50 -12.86
C GLY A 115 1.37 18.52 -12.17
N ILE A 116 1.63 17.54 -11.31
CA ILE A 116 2.94 17.37 -10.65
C ILE A 116 4.02 17.21 -11.74
N LYS A 117 5.13 17.95 -11.59
CA LYS A 117 6.31 17.84 -12.45
C LYS A 117 7.45 17.23 -11.67
N GLY A 118 8.20 18.03 -10.90
CA GLY A 118 9.34 17.56 -10.13
C GLY A 118 8.87 16.88 -8.84
N VAL A 119 9.40 15.70 -8.57
CA VAL A 119 9.00 14.88 -7.41
C VAL A 119 10.19 14.11 -6.85
N THR A 120 10.20 13.87 -5.55
CA THR A 120 10.98 12.78 -4.93
C THR A 120 10.02 11.77 -4.34
N VAL A 121 10.17 10.50 -4.72
CA VAL A 121 9.35 9.41 -4.19
C VAL A 121 10.08 8.72 -3.05
N GLN A 122 9.42 8.63 -1.90
CA GLN A 122 9.97 8.04 -0.69
C GLN A 122 9.08 6.93 -0.15
N SER A 123 9.67 5.96 0.53
CA SER A 123 8.97 4.92 1.28
C SER A 123 9.25 5.04 2.77
N SER A 124 8.32 4.55 3.58
CA SER A 124 8.48 4.42 5.03
C SER A 124 7.73 3.19 5.54
N THR A 125 8.23 2.57 6.61
CA THR A 125 7.55 1.48 7.33
C THR A 125 6.81 1.97 8.58
N ASP A 126 7.16 3.16 9.09
CA ASP A 126 6.66 3.73 10.35
C ASP A 126 5.89 5.05 10.16
N GLY A 127 5.89 5.62 8.96
CA GLY A 127 5.25 6.89 8.62
C GLY A 127 6.04 8.14 9.05
N THR A 128 7.22 7.96 9.64
CA THR A 128 8.03 9.06 10.23
C THR A 128 9.45 9.12 9.69
N THR A 129 10.07 7.97 9.44
CA THR A 129 11.40 7.83 8.84
C THR A 129 11.25 7.54 7.35
N TRP A 130 11.78 8.41 6.50
CA TRP A 130 11.57 8.35 5.06
C TRP A 130 12.87 8.07 4.31
N THR A 131 12.81 7.15 3.35
CA THR A 131 13.93 6.80 2.47
C THR A 131 13.51 7.01 1.02
N THR A 132 14.34 7.71 0.24
CA THR A 132 14.11 7.85 -1.21
C THR A 132 14.19 6.49 -1.90
N ILE A 133 13.19 6.17 -2.72
CA ILE A 133 13.15 4.92 -3.47
C ILE A 133 14.12 5.03 -4.65
N ALA A 134 15.17 4.20 -4.65
CA ALA A 134 16.10 4.15 -5.77
C ALA A 134 15.41 3.67 -7.05
N GLY A 135 15.61 4.38 -8.16
CA GLY A 135 15.01 4.07 -9.45
C GLY A 135 13.61 4.65 -9.67
N ALA A 136 13.00 5.28 -8.67
CA ALA A 136 11.80 6.07 -8.88
C ALA A 136 12.10 7.33 -9.72
N PRO A 137 11.15 7.82 -10.54
CA PRO A 137 11.37 9.00 -11.37
C PRO A 137 11.51 10.25 -10.50
N VAL A 138 12.26 11.22 -11.02
CA VAL A 138 12.38 12.57 -10.44
C VAL A 138 11.43 13.59 -11.09
N GLN A 139 10.75 13.17 -12.16
CA GLN A 139 9.79 13.97 -12.89
C GLN A 139 8.65 13.09 -13.41
N PHE A 140 7.40 13.50 -13.21
CA PHE A 140 6.23 12.90 -13.87
C PHE A 140 5.91 13.60 -15.18
N ALA A 141 5.33 12.86 -16.13
CA ALA A 141 4.91 13.42 -17.42
C ALA A 141 3.72 14.39 -17.25
N ILE A 142 3.68 15.44 -18.07
CA ILE A 142 2.49 16.30 -18.17
C ILE A 142 1.32 15.51 -18.78
N ALA A 143 0.10 15.76 -18.31
CA ALA A 143 -1.11 15.22 -18.90
C ALA A 143 -1.67 16.13 -20.02
N ALA A 144 -2.78 15.71 -20.61
CA ALA A 144 -3.58 16.50 -21.54
C ALA A 144 -4.99 16.71 -20.97
N ASN A 145 -5.75 17.66 -21.50
CA ASN A 145 -7.18 17.81 -21.19
C ASN A 145 -8.02 16.74 -21.92
N ALA A 146 -7.85 15.48 -21.53
CA ALA A 146 -8.51 14.32 -22.13
C ALA A 146 -8.42 13.11 -21.16
N PRO A 147 -9.18 12.03 -21.39
CA PRO A 147 -8.91 10.77 -20.74
C PRO A 147 -7.47 10.29 -21.01
N ILE A 148 -6.75 9.86 -19.97
CA ILE A 148 -5.33 9.50 -20.06
C ILE A 148 -5.05 8.11 -19.49
N ALA A 149 -4.12 7.38 -20.10
CA ALA A 149 -3.53 6.18 -19.52
C ALA A 149 -2.51 6.55 -18.42
N PRO A 150 -2.15 5.62 -17.50
CA PRO A 150 -1.15 5.93 -16.48
C PRO A 150 0.25 6.03 -17.05
N GLU A 151 1.08 6.82 -16.39
CA GLU A 151 2.51 6.60 -16.35
C GLU A 151 2.77 5.40 -15.42
N VAL A 152 3.25 4.29 -15.98
CA VAL A 152 3.54 3.06 -15.23
C VAL A 152 5.00 3.08 -14.78
N ILE A 153 5.19 3.04 -13.46
CA ILE A 153 6.50 3.17 -12.83
C ILE A 153 6.82 1.89 -12.07
N SER A 154 8.04 1.37 -12.29
CA SER A 154 8.56 0.18 -11.62
C SER A 154 9.96 0.44 -11.09
N PHE A 155 10.27 -0.14 -9.94
CA PHE A 155 11.60 -0.09 -9.33
C PHE A 155 11.90 -1.42 -8.62
N SER A 156 13.14 -1.57 -8.14
CA SER A 156 13.49 -2.74 -7.33
C SER A 156 12.63 -2.75 -6.06
N PRO A 157 11.96 -3.87 -5.70
CA PRO A 157 11.00 -3.85 -4.60
C PRO A 157 11.58 -3.35 -3.27
N VAL A 158 10.81 -2.54 -2.55
CA VAL A 158 11.15 -2.01 -1.23
C VAL A 158 10.05 -2.35 -0.22
N THR A 159 10.41 -2.59 1.03
CA THR A 159 9.41 -2.76 2.10
C THR A 159 8.83 -1.41 2.48
N ALA A 160 7.50 -1.26 2.34
CA ALA A 160 6.81 -0.01 2.63
C ALA A 160 5.44 -0.26 3.27
N SER A 161 5.11 0.58 4.26
CA SER A 161 3.75 0.77 4.77
C SER A 161 3.17 2.11 4.34
N PHE A 162 4.04 3.05 3.96
CA PHE A 162 3.70 4.36 3.47
C PHE A 162 4.56 4.73 2.27
N VAL A 163 3.99 5.53 1.38
CA VAL A 163 4.70 6.19 0.28
C VAL A 163 4.50 7.69 0.42
N ARG A 164 5.51 8.49 0.10
CA ARG A 164 5.39 9.95 0.05
C ARG A 164 5.91 10.48 -1.27
N PHE A 165 5.13 11.35 -1.87
CA PHE A 165 5.59 12.23 -2.94
C PHE A 165 5.96 13.58 -2.31
N VAL A 166 7.24 13.92 -2.38
CA VAL A 166 7.74 15.26 -2.08
C VAL A 166 7.69 16.05 -3.38
N VAL A 167 6.67 16.88 -3.53
CA VAL A 167 6.39 17.66 -4.73
C VAL A 167 7.30 18.89 -4.74
N ALA A 168 8.15 18.99 -5.77
CA ALA A 168 9.11 20.08 -5.94
C ALA A 168 8.65 21.14 -6.96
N SER A 169 7.78 20.78 -7.91
CA SER A 169 7.23 21.72 -8.91
C SER A 169 6.02 21.12 -9.64
N ASN A 170 5.29 21.98 -10.36
CA ASN A 170 4.29 21.60 -11.36
C ASN A 170 4.67 22.12 -12.76
N TRP A 171 3.75 21.98 -13.72
CA TRP A 171 3.94 22.37 -15.12
C TRP A 171 3.60 23.84 -15.43
N GLY A 172 3.31 24.68 -14.43
CA GLY A 172 3.18 26.14 -14.59
C GLY A 172 1.88 26.77 -14.06
N LEU A 173 1.02 26.05 -13.34
CA LEU A 173 -0.11 26.64 -12.63
C LEU A 173 0.32 27.15 -11.24
N SER A 174 -0.46 28.02 -10.60
CA SER A 174 -0.24 28.43 -9.21
C SER A 174 -0.71 27.40 -8.17
N SER A 175 -1.31 26.28 -8.58
CA SER A 175 -1.73 25.18 -7.71
C SER A 175 -1.25 23.85 -8.30
N THR A 176 -1.01 22.86 -7.45
CA THR A 176 -0.56 21.53 -7.87
C THR A 176 -1.61 20.47 -7.61
N GLY A 177 -1.77 19.54 -8.55
CA GLY A 177 -2.76 18.48 -8.48
C GLY A 177 -2.33 17.24 -9.26
N PHE A 178 -3.08 16.17 -9.08
CA PHE A 178 -3.01 14.97 -9.89
C PHE A 178 -4.34 14.23 -9.80
N SER A 179 -4.56 13.32 -10.74
CA SER A 179 -5.85 12.64 -10.85
C SER A 179 -5.89 11.40 -9.96
N GLU A 180 -4.91 10.50 -10.09
CA GLU A 180 -4.97 9.20 -9.40
C GLU A 180 -3.57 8.58 -9.25
N VAL A 181 -3.37 7.77 -8.21
CA VAL A 181 -2.23 6.86 -8.08
C VAL A 181 -2.70 5.50 -7.54
N GLN A 182 -2.19 4.43 -8.13
CA GLN A 182 -2.48 3.06 -7.70
C GLN A 182 -1.19 2.27 -7.55
N PHE A 183 -1.00 1.64 -6.39
CA PHE A 183 0.26 1.01 -6.02
C PHE A 183 0.28 -0.47 -6.35
N ASN A 184 1.45 -0.95 -6.79
CA ASN A 184 1.68 -2.35 -7.14
C ASN A 184 2.67 -2.98 -6.16
N GLY A 185 2.29 -4.10 -5.54
CA GLY A 185 3.16 -4.81 -4.63
C GLY A 185 2.55 -6.11 -4.13
N THR A 186 3.25 -6.75 -3.20
CA THR A 186 2.79 -7.97 -2.53
C THR A 186 2.79 -7.76 -1.02
N PRO A 187 1.80 -8.27 -0.28
CA PRO A 187 1.85 -8.21 1.18
C PRO A 187 3.11 -8.89 1.70
N THR A 188 3.87 -8.23 2.57
CA THR A 188 4.93 -8.92 3.31
C THR A 188 4.29 -9.71 4.45
N PRO A 189 4.60 -11.01 4.60
CA PRO A 189 4.11 -11.77 5.74
C PRO A 189 4.47 -11.06 7.04
N ILE A 190 3.47 -10.77 7.87
CA ILE A 190 3.72 -10.38 9.25
C ILE A 190 4.28 -11.63 9.93
N PRO A 191 5.49 -11.62 10.50
CA PRO A 191 5.95 -12.73 11.31
C PRO A 191 4.93 -12.92 12.45
N GLU A 192 4.24 -14.07 12.47
CA GLU A 192 3.38 -14.45 13.60
C GLU A 192 4.21 -14.26 14.88
N PRO A 193 3.69 -13.55 15.90
CA PRO A 193 4.41 -13.41 17.15
C PRO A 193 4.69 -14.83 17.69
N SER A 194 5.95 -15.11 18.00
CA SER A 194 6.44 -16.41 18.50
C SER A 194 5.76 -16.87 19.80
N SER A 195 4.81 -16.10 20.33
CA SER A 195 3.98 -16.39 21.50
C SER A 195 3.10 -17.62 21.31
N LEU A 196 2.68 -17.98 20.08
CA LEU A 196 1.93 -19.23 19.84
C LEU A 196 2.80 -20.49 20.08
N LEU A 197 4.07 -20.44 19.67
CA LEU A 197 5.05 -21.49 19.97
C LEU A 197 5.45 -21.51 21.44
N ALA A 198 5.58 -20.33 22.07
CA ALA A 198 5.86 -20.23 23.50
C ALA A 198 4.72 -20.82 24.35
N LEU A 199 3.45 -20.53 24.03
CA LEU A 199 2.29 -21.06 24.74
C LEU A 199 2.17 -22.58 24.58
N LEU A 200 2.52 -23.14 23.41
CA LEU A 200 2.59 -24.58 23.19
C LEU A 200 3.73 -25.22 24.00
N ALA A 201 4.90 -24.58 24.09
CA ALA A 201 6.03 -25.06 24.87
C ALA A 201 5.76 -25.06 26.39
N PHE A 202 5.05 -24.05 26.90
CA PHE A 202 4.65 -24.00 28.32
C PHE A 202 3.48 -24.92 28.67
N GLY A 203 2.58 -25.21 27.71
CA GLY A 203 1.49 -26.16 27.91
C GLY A 203 1.95 -27.60 28.17
N LEU A 204 3.07 -28.02 27.57
CA LEU A 204 3.66 -29.35 27.81
C LEU A 204 4.47 -29.45 29.12
N ALA A 205 5.02 -28.34 29.63
CA ALA A 205 5.76 -28.34 30.90
C ALA A 205 4.85 -28.42 32.13
N GLY A 206 3.60 -27.96 32.04
CA GLY A 206 2.64 -27.93 33.15
C GLY A 206 1.96 -29.27 33.49
N VAL A 207 2.02 -30.28 32.60
CA VAL A 207 1.33 -31.57 32.80
C VAL A 207 2.21 -32.61 33.53
N GLY A 208 3.51 -32.33 33.71
CA GLY A 208 4.47 -33.28 34.30
C GLY A 208 4.53 -33.35 35.83
N LEU A 209 3.91 -32.43 36.57
CA LEU A 209 4.07 -32.35 38.04
C LEU A 209 2.78 -32.65 38.81
N ARG A 210 2.29 -33.89 38.70
CA ARG A 210 1.40 -34.45 39.74
C ARG A 210 1.79 -35.88 40.12
N LYS A 211 2.30 -35.96 41.36
CA LYS A 211 2.34 -37.09 42.31
C LYS A 211 3.38 -38.20 42.08
N ARG A 212 4.26 -38.34 43.07
CA ARG A 212 4.15 -39.41 44.09
C ARG A 212 4.80 -38.98 45.41
N MET A 213 3.97 -39.00 46.46
CA MET A 213 4.39 -39.29 47.84
C MET A 213 4.61 -40.79 47.97
#